data_AF-A0A7Y5NUX4-F1
#
_entry.id   AF-A0A7Y5NUX4-F1
#
_cell.length_a   1.000
_cell.length_b   1.000
_cell.length_c   1.000
_cell.angle_alpha   90.00
_cell.angle_beta   90.00
_cell.angle_gamma   90.00
#
_symmetry.space_group_name_H-M   'P 1'
#
loop_
_entity.id
_entity.type
_entity.pdbx_description
1 polymer ?
#
loop_
_entity_poly.entity_id
_entity_poly.type
_entity_poly.pdbx_seq_one_letter_code
_entity_poly.pdbx_strand_id
1 'polypeptide(L)'
;MPDVNPHATLPFKREGGMDLILLDRYAELAAALRKTPENADAIMRSFGLETEEQRGKIHKLWRLRFQANPDLQRRFEKLVEDKLATEAGDR
;
A
#
# COMPACT_ATOMS: atom_id res chain seq x y z
N MET A 1 34.06 9.50 -17.19
CA MET A 1 32.82 8.70 -17.29
C MET A 1 32.35 8.45 -15.86
N PRO A 2 31.22 8.97 -15.38
CA PRO A 2 30.73 8.62 -14.07
C PRO A 2 29.88 7.35 -14.14
N ASP A 3 30.19 6.47 -13.20
CA ASP A 3 29.48 5.27 -12.78
C ASP A 3 27.99 5.56 -12.55
N VAL A 4 27.13 5.01 -13.41
CA VAL A 4 25.67 5.00 -13.20
C VAL A 4 25.26 3.60 -12.77
N ASN A 5 25.54 3.34 -11.50
CA ASN A 5 24.89 2.41 -10.60
C ASN A 5 23.62 1.72 -11.18
N PRO A 6 23.68 0.43 -11.60
CA PRO A 6 22.50 -0.32 -12.06
C PRO A 6 21.58 -0.78 -10.91
N HIS A 7 21.82 -0.33 -9.67
CA HIS A 7 21.04 -0.71 -8.50
C HIS A 7 19.80 0.17 -8.27
N ALA A 8 19.15 0.62 -9.33
CA ALA A 8 17.73 0.96 -9.28
C ALA A 8 16.90 -0.34 -9.26
N THR A 9 17.08 -1.14 -8.22
CA THR A 9 16.22 -2.30 -7.95
C THR A 9 14.85 -1.74 -7.58
N LEU A 10 14.01 -1.55 -8.60
CA LEU A 10 12.56 -1.55 -8.43
C LEU A 10 12.19 -2.84 -7.67
N PRO A 11 11.65 -2.78 -6.44
CA PRO A 11 11.37 -3.97 -5.62
C PRO A 11 10.05 -4.64 -6.04
N PHE A 12 9.83 -4.82 -7.35
CA PHE A 12 8.59 -5.37 -7.89
C PHE A 12 8.78 -6.64 -8.72
N LYS A 13 9.96 -7.27 -8.63
CA LYS A 13 10.22 -8.53 -9.34
C LYS A 13 10.37 -9.70 -8.38
N ARG A 14 9.23 -10.31 -8.04
CA ARG A 14 9.13 -11.77 -7.85
C ARG A 14 8.03 -12.31 -8.73
N GLU A 15 8.38 -13.42 -9.36
CA GLU A 15 7.68 -14.17 -10.38
C GLU A 15 6.30 -14.66 -9.91
N GLY A 16 5.33 -14.71 -10.84
CA GLY A 16 4.11 -15.50 -10.67
C GLY A 16 2.94 -14.80 -9.97
N GLY A 17 2.45 -13.70 -10.54
CA GLY A 17 1.15 -13.14 -10.18
C GLY A 17 1.13 -11.62 -10.35
N MET A 18 0.51 -11.13 -11.42
CA MET A 18 -0.18 -9.86 -11.26
C MET A 18 -1.20 -10.05 -10.13
N ASP A 19 -1.41 -9.03 -9.31
CA ASP A 19 -2.52 -8.92 -8.37
C ASP A 19 -2.30 -9.53 -6.97
N LEU A 20 -1.46 -8.87 -6.18
CA LEU A 20 -1.71 -8.58 -4.76
C LEU A 20 -0.60 -7.63 -4.32
N ILE A 21 -0.91 -6.33 -4.24
CA ILE A 21 -0.30 -5.57 -3.14
C ILE A 21 -0.56 -6.44 -1.90
N LEU A 22 0.47 -6.87 -1.15
CA LEU A 22 0.23 -7.65 0.06
C LEU A 22 -0.74 -6.85 0.95
N LEU A 23 -1.68 -7.53 1.61
CA LEU A 23 -2.60 -6.92 2.57
C LEU A 23 -1.88 -5.94 3.51
N ASP A 24 -0.66 -6.31 3.91
CA ASP A 24 0.25 -5.51 4.72
C ASP A 24 0.66 -4.18 4.05
N ARG A 25 1.08 -4.19 2.79
CA ARG A 25 1.41 -2.95 2.05
C ARG A 25 0.19 -2.06 1.85
N TYR A 26 -0.98 -2.65 1.58
CA TYR A 26 -2.20 -1.87 1.42
C TYR A 26 -2.67 -1.29 2.76
N ALA A 27 -2.50 -2.04 3.86
CA ALA A 27 -2.73 -1.55 5.21
C ALA A 27 -1.77 -0.42 5.59
N GLU A 28 -0.50 -0.54 5.22
CA GLU A 28 0.50 0.51 5.42
C GLU A 28 0.16 1.78 4.64
N LEU A 29 -0.25 1.65 3.37
CA LEU A 29 -0.77 2.77 2.60
C LEU A 29 -1.95 3.43 3.31
N ALA A 30 -2.95 2.65 3.74
CA ALA A 30 -4.13 3.17 4.40
C ALA A 30 -3.82 3.83 5.76
N ALA A 31 -2.87 3.28 6.53
CA ALA A 31 -2.39 3.85 7.78
C ALA A 31 -1.66 5.18 7.53
N ALA A 32 -0.75 5.23 6.56
CA ALA A 32 -0.03 6.44 6.18
C ALA A 32 -0.98 7.55 5.70
N LEU A 33 -1.99 7.20 4.89
CA LEU A 33 -3.03 8.13 4.44
C LEU A 33 -3.89 8.68 5.59
N ARG A 34 -4.21 7.86 6.60
CA ARG A 34 -4.95 8.30 7.79
C ARG A 34 -4.13 9.23 8.68
N LYS A 35 -2.81 9.01 8.76
CA LYS A 35 -1.89 9.87 9.54
C LYS A 35 -1.63 11.20 8.84
N THR A 36 -1.36 11.18 7.54
CA THR A 36 -0.88 12.35 6.81
C THR A 36 -1.74 12.58 5.56
N PRO A 37 -3.02 12.96 5.71
CA PRO A 37 -3.93 13.14 4.58
C PRO A 37 -3.47 14.26 3.63
N GLU A 38 -2.71 15.24 4.13
CA GLU A 38 -2.10 16.30 3.33
C GLU A 38 -1.03 15.81 2.34
N ASN A 39 -0.37 14.68 2.64
CA ASN A 39 0.65 14.06 1.79
C ASN A 39 0.12 12.82 1.06
N ALA A 40 -1.21 12.68 0.96
CA ALA A 40 -1.83 11.53 0.34
C ALA A 40 -1.29 11.25 -1.07
N ASP A 41 -1.07 12.29 -1.86
CA ASP A 41 -0.56 12.15 -3.22
C ASP A 41 0.89 11.62 -3.26
N ALA A 42 1.76 12.16 -2.41
CA ALA A 42 3.16 11.74 -2.29
C ALA A 42 3.30 10.31 -1.74
N ILE A 43 2.45 9.95 -0.77
CA ILE A 43 2.35 8.59 -0.24
C ILE A 43 1.89 7.65 -1.35
N MET A 44 0.78 7.94 -2.03
CA MET A 44 0.30 7.11 -3.14
C MET A 44 1.35 6.95 -4.24
N ARG A 45 2.06 8.02 -4.62
CA ARG A 45 3.19 7.95 -5.56
C ARG A 45 4.29 7.02 -5.10
N SER A 46 4.67 7.05 -3.82
CA SER A 46 5.67 6.14 -3.24
C SER A 46 5.26 4.67 -3.29
N PHE A 47 3.95 4.41 -3.31
CA PHE A 47 3.40 3.06 -3.49
C PHE A 47 3.20 2.66 -4.96
N GLY A 48 3.62 3.50 -5.92
CA GLY A 48 3.44 3.25 -7.36
C GLY A 48 2.03 3.58 -7.88
N LEU A 49 1.25 4.34 -7.11
CA LEU A 49 -0.08 4.83 -7.46
C LEU A 49 0.00 6.28 -7.91
N GLU A 50 0.72 6.51 -9.01
CA GLU A 50 0.99 7.85 -9.54
C GLU A 50 -0.21 8.45 -10.27
N THR A 51 -1.14 7.62 -10.73
CA THR A 51 -2.33 8.05 -11.49
C THR A 51 -3.62 7.74 -10.76
N GLU A 52 -4.61 8.62 -10.93
CA GLU A 52 -5.95 8.43 -10.37
C GLU A 52 -6.61 7.13 -10.86
N GLU A 53 -6.34 6.75 -12.12
CA GLU A 53 -6.86 5.51 -12.70
C GLU A 53 -6.29 4.26 -12.00
N GLN A 54 -4.99 4.23 -11.68
CA GLN A 54 -4.39 3.15 -10.91
C GLN A 54 -4.94 3.09 -9.48
N ARG A 55 -5.10 4.24 -8.83
CA ARG A 55 -5.71 4.35 -7.50
C ARG A 55 -7.12 3.76 -7.50
N GLY A 56 -7.93 4.15 -8.50
CA GLY A 56 -9.30 3.66 -8.67
C GLY A 56 -9.37 2.15 -8.92
N LYS A 57 -8.49 1.61 -9.77
CA LYS A 57 -8.40 0.17 -10.04
C LYS A 57 -8.06 -0.63 -8.78
N ILE A 58 -7.07 -0.21 -8.02
CA ILE A 58 -6.67 -0.88 -6.76
C ILE A 58 -7.79 -0.79 -5.71
N HIS A 59 -8.39 0.39 -5.51
CA HIS A 59 -9.50 0.53 -4.58
C HIS A 59 -10.69 -0.37 -4.94
N LYS A 60 -11.03 -0.46 -6.23
CA LYS A 60 -12.14 -1.29 -6.70
C LYS A 60 -11.85 -2.79 -6.52
N LEU A 61 -10.62 -3.23 -6.82
CA LEU A 61 -10.17 -4.60 -6.59
C LEU A 61 -10.27 -5.00 -5.11
N TRP A 62 -9.73 -4.17 -4.21
CA TRP A 62 -9.81 -4.44 -2.77
C TRP A 62 -11.24 -4.42 -2.26
N ARG A 63 -12.06 -3.48 -2.74
CA ARG A 63 -13.49 -3.41 -2.38
C ARG A 63 -14.25 -4.67 -2.80
N LEU A 64 -13.97 -5.21 -3.98
CA LEU A 64 -14.56 -6.47 -4.44
C LEU A 64 -14.07 -7.65 -3.59
N ARG A 65 -12.77 -7.69 -3.25
CA ARG A 65 -12.21 -8.71 -2.36
C ARG A 65 -12.81 -8.66 -0.95
N PHE A 66 -12.99 -7.48 -0.38
CA PHE A 66 -13.61 -7.30 0.95
C PHE A 66 -15.09 -7.70 0.94
N GLN A 67 -15.84 -7.34 -0.11
CA GLN A 67 -17.22 -7.79 -0.25
C GLN A 67 -17.33 -9.31 -0.38
N ALA A 68 -16.41 -9.95 -1.11
CA ALA A 68 -16.38 -11.40 -1.24
C ALA A 68 -15.88 -12.10 0.04
N ASN A 69 -15.04 -11.44 0.85
CA ASN A 69 -14.40 -12.01 2.03
C ASN A 69 -14.40 -11.00 3.20
N PRO A 70 -15.45 -10.95 4.02
CA PRO A 70 -15.53 -10.04 5.16
C PRO A 70 -14.46 -10.32 6.24
N ASP A 71 -13.98 -11.56 6.35
CA ASP A 71 -12.85 -11.89 7.26
C ASP A 71 -11.56 -11.18 6.84
N LEU A 72 -11.34 -11.07 5.52
CA LEU A 72 -10.19 -10.40 4.94
C LEU A 72 -10.24 -8.89 5.23
N GLN A 73 -11.43 -8.29 5.16
CA GLN A 73 -11.64 -6.91 5.56
C GLN A 73 -11.30 -6.67 7.04
N ARG A 74 -11.77 -7.54 7.96
CA ARG A 74 -11.43 -7.40 9.38
C ARG A 74 -9.94 -7.51 9.64
N ARG A 75 -9.25 -8.43 8.96
CA ARG A 75 -7.79 -8.56 9.06
C ARG A 75 -7.08 -7.31 8.56
N PHE A 76 -7.55 -6.72 7.45
CA PHE A 76 -7.04 -5.46 6.94
C PHE A 76 -7.23 -4.34 7.96
N GLU A 77 -8.43 -4.16 8.50
CA GLU A 77 -8.71 -3.10 9.48
C GLU A 77 -7.84 -3.26 10.72
N LYS A 78 -7.70 -4.49 11.22
CA LYS A 78 -6.83 -4.79 12.36
C LYS A 78 -5.36 -4.49 12.09
N LEU A 79 -4.86 -4.78 10.89
CA LEU A 79 -3.49 -4.43 10.49
C LEU A 79 -3.29 -2.92 10.38
N VAL A 80 -4.29 -2.19 9.85
CA VAL A 80 -4.23 -0.72 9.78
C VAL A 80 -4.19 -0.13 11.19
N GLU A 81 -5.06 -0.59 12.09
CA GLU A 81 -5.06 -0.14 13.50
C GLU A 81 -3.75 -0.48 14.20
N ASP A 82 -3.23 -1.69 14.03
CA ASP A 82 -1.95 -2.11 14.60
C ASP A 82 -0.80 -1.23 14.12
N LYS A 83 -0.69 -0.97 12.80
CA LYS A 83 0.33 -0.08 12.23
C LYS A 83 0.18 1.37 12.73
N LEU A 84 -1.06 1.84 12.91
CA LEU A 84 -1.32 3.16 13.49
C LEU A 84 -0.87 3.23 14.96
N ALA A 85 -1.09 2.16 15.73
CA ALA A 85 -0.73 2.06 17.14
C ALA A 85 0.77 1.83 17.39
N THR A 86 1.41 0.94 16.61
CA THR A 86 2.82 0.55 16.77
C THR A 86 3.76 1.74 16.62
N GLU A 87 3.42 2.66 15.73
CA GLU A 87 4.21 3.87 15.49
C GLU A 87 3.74 5.08 16.32
N ALA A 88 2.64 4.95 17.07
CA ALA A 88 2.23 5.94 18.06
C ALA A 88 2.83 5.66 19.45
N GLY A 89 3.41 4.46 19.64
CA GLY A 89 3.98 4.01 20.91
C GLY A 89 5.48 4.26 21.10
N ASP A 90 6.20 4.77 20.10
CA ASP A 90 7.61 5.13 20.22
C ASP A 90 7.77 6.64 20.39
N ARG A 91 7.61 7.11 21.65
CA ARG A 91 8.10 8.42 22.09
C ARG A 91 8.41 8.44 23.58
#